data_AF-A0A525VHM5-F1
#
_entry.id   AF-A0A525VHM5-F1
#
_cell.length_a   1.000
_cell.length_b   1.000
_cell.length_c   1.000
_cell.angle_alpha   90.00
_cell.angle_beta   90.00
_cell.angle_gamma   90.00
#
_symmetry.space_group_name_H-M   'P 1'
#
loop_
_entity.id
_entity.type
_entity.pdbx_description
1 polymer ?
#
loop_
_entity_poly.entity_id
_entity_poly.type
_entity_poly.pdbx_seq_one_letter_code
_entity_poly.pdbx_strand_id
1 'polypeptide(L)' 'MPIDPDDPPIWLRKLHVTAAQIDPSDYPATPAEGILQVCRLSDAQLALIKAFRKSLGLERESLSR' A
#
# COMPACT_ATOMS: atom_id res chain seq x y z
N MET A 1 10.48 -22.97 -17.71
CA MET A 1 9.72 -22.71 -18.94
C MET A 1 10.06 -21.29 -19.38
N PRO A 2 10.72 -21.08 -20.52
CA PRO A 2 11.04 -19.73 -20.99
C PRO A 2 9.74 -18.99 -21.29
N ILE A 3 9.69 -17.70 -20.93
CA ILE A 3 8.55 -16.84 -21.24
C ILE A 3 8.66 -16.49 -22.72
N ASP A 4 7.62 -16.84 -23.49
CA ASP A 4 7.49 -16.42 -24.88
C ASP A 4 7.14 -14.91 -24.92
N PRO A 5 7.99 -14.06 -25.52
CA PRO A 5 7.70 -12.63 -25.64
C PRO A 5 6.50 -12.33 -26.55
N ASP A 6 6.18 -13.20 -27.50
CA ASP A 6 5.09 -13.01 -28.46
C ASP A 6 3.74 -13.54 -27.92
N ASP A 7 3.76 -14.42 -26.91
CA ASP A 7 2.57 -14.89 -26.19
C ASP A 7 2.76 -14.92 -24.66
N PRO A 8 2.81 -13.75 -24.00
CA PRO A 8 3.04 -13.70 -22.57
C PRO A 8 1.82 -14.22 -21.78
N PRO A 9 2.02 -14.97 -20.69
CA PRO A 9 0.94 -15.44 -19.83
C PRO A 9 0.02 -14.30 -19.36
N ILE A 10 -1.26 -14.59 -19.16
CA ILE A 10 -2.28 -13.57 -18.81
C ILE A 10 -1.93 -12.76 -17.55
N TRP A 11 -1.25 -13.38 -16.57
CA TRP A 11 -0.81 -12.69 -15.36
C TRP A 11 0.31 -11.67 -15.65
N LEU A 12 1.18 -11.96 -16.62
CA LEU A 12 2.26 -11.08 -17.04
C LEU A 12 1.71 -9.89 -17.84
N ARG A 13 0.72 -10.12 -18.71
CA ARG A 13 0.00 -9.03 -19.41
C ARG A 13 -0.68 -8.07 -18.42
N LYS A 14 -1.35 -8.61 -17.40
CA LYS A 14 -1.99 -7.80 -16.34
C LYS A 14 -0.96 -6.98 -15.56
N LEU A 15 0.17 -7.58 -15.17
CA LEU A 15 1.27 -6.87 -14.53
C LEU A 15 1.86 -5.77 -15.42
N HIS A 16 1.98 -6.01 -16.73
CA HIS A 16 2.51 -5.00 -17.65
C HIS A 16 1.60 -3.77 -17.75
N VAL A 17 0.28 -3.96 -17.73
CA VAL A 17 -0.70 -2.87 -17.75
C VAL A 17 -0.63 -2.03 -16.46
N THR A 18 -0.51 -2.66 -15.29
CA THR A 18 -0.34 -1.92 -14.03
C THR A 18 1.06 -1.34 -13.84
N ALA A 19 2.11 -2.02 -14.30
CA ALA A 19 3.48 -1.51 -14.23
C ALA A 19 3.72 -0.35 -15.20
N ALA A 20 3.05 -0.32 -16.37
CA ALA A 20 3.12 0.79 -17.31
C ALA A 20 2.41 2.07 -16.79
N GLN A 21 1.62 1.95 -15.72
CA GLN A 21 0.93 3.07 -15.08
C GLN A 21 1.69 3.64 -13.87
N ILE A 22 2.76 2.98 -13.44
CA ILE A 22 3.56 3.38 -12.30
C ILE A 22 4.86 3.95 -12.85
N ASP A 23 5.14 5.22 -12.60
CA ASP A 23 6.42 5.81 -12.99
C ASP A 23 7.53 5.11 -12.17
N PRO A 24 8.68 4.76 -12.76
CA PRO A 24 9.79 4.20 -11.98
C PRO A 24 10.21 5.07 -10.79
N SER A 25 9.95 6.38 -10.83
CA SER A 25 10.15 7.31 -9.72
C SER A 25 9.11 7.20 -8.60
N ASP A 26 7.99 6.52 -8.82
CA ASP A 26 7.00 6.20 -7.78
C ASP A 26 7.50 5.07 -6.86
N TYR A 27 8.52 4.32 -7.27
CA TYR A 27 9.17 3.33 -6.41
C TYR A 27 10.26 3.97 -5.54
N PRO A 28 10.35 3.58 -4.26
CA PRO A 28 11.45 3.98 -3.40
C PRO A 28 12.78 3.46 -3.97
N ALA A 29 13.81 4.30 -3.95
CA ALA A 29 15.12 3.97 -4.52
C ALA A 29 15.79 2.79 -3.79
N THR A 30 15.45 2.55 -2.53
CA THR A 30 15.92 1.41 -1.74
C THR A 30 14.79 0.70 -0.99
N PRO A 31 14.95 -0.60 -0.67
CA PRO A 31 13.99 -1.33 0.16
C PRO A 31 13.77 -0.69 1.54
N ALA A 32 14.83 -0.13 2.13
CA ALA A 32 14.76 0.54 3.44
C ALA A 32 13.86 1.79 3.40
N GLU A 33 13.97 2.60 2.34
CA GLU A 33 13.09 3.75 2.13
C GLU A 33 11.64 3.32 1.92
N GLY A 34 11.41 2.23 1.18
CA GLY A 34 10.08 1.69 0.98
C GLY A 34 9.42 1.25 2.29
N ILE A 35 10.16 0.53 3.14
CA ILE A 35 9.67 0.12 4.46
C ILE A 35 9.30 1.36 5.29
N LEU A 36 10.16 2.38 5.31
CA LEU A 36 9.89 3.63 6.03
C LEU A 36 8.64 4.36 5.51
N GLN A 37 8.44 4.43 4.19
CA GLN A 37 7.25 5.03 3.59
C GLN A 37 5.98 4.30 4.03
N VAL A 38 5.99 2.95 4.02
CA VAL A 38 4.84 2.14 4.45
C VAL A 38 4.55 2.33 5.95
N CYS A 39 5.58 2.38 6.80
CA CYS A 39 5.40 2.67 8.22
C CYS A 39 4.74 4.03 8.44
N ARG A 40 5.24 5.07 7.77
CA ARG A 40 4.66 6.43 7.86
C ARG A 40 3.21 6.48 7.40
N LEU A 41 2.87 5.78 6.31
CA LEU A 41 1.51 5.69 5.81
C LEU A 41 0.60 5.00 6.84
N SER A 42 1.08 3.92 7.44
CA SER A 42 0.36 3.16 8.48
C SER A 42 0.09 4.02 9.72
N ASP A 43 1.07 4.80 10.16
CA ASP A 43 0.93 5.74 11.28
C ASP A 43 -0.07 6.86 10.97
N ALA A 44 0.00 7.44 9.77
CA ALA A 44 -0.93 8.47 9.32
C ALA A 44 -2.37 7.93 9.25
N GLN A 45 -2.57 6.73 8.71
CA GLN A 45 -3.87 6.06 8.68
C GLN A 45 -4.40 5.82 10.10
N LEU A 46 -3.56 5.36 11.03
CA LEU A 46 -3.96 5.15 12.42
C LEU A 46 -4.37 6.46 13.10
N ALA A 47 -3.61 7.54 12.88
CA ALA A 47 -3.93 8.86 13.42
C ALA A 47 -5.28 9.38 12.88
N LEU A 48 -5.52 9.22 11.58
CA LEU A 48 -6.76 9.59 10.92
C LEU A 48 -7.96 8.79 11.44
N ILE A 49 -7.81 7.47 11.60
CA ILE A 49 -8.86 6.62 12.20
C ILE A 49 -9.18 7.07 13.64
N LYS A 50 -8.15 7.38 14.45
CA LYS A 50 -8.34 7.89 15.81
C LYS A 50 -9.10 9.22 15.80
N ALA A 51 -8.72 10.14 14.91
CA ALA A 51 -9.39 11.43 14.77
C ALA A 51 -10.87 11.27 14.40
N PHE A 52 -11.19 10.40 13.44
CA PHE A 52 -12.57 10.12 13.07
C PHE A 52 -13.38 9.45 14.18
N ARG A 53 -12.79 8.47 14.87
CA ARG A 53 -13.46 7.83 16.03
C ARG A 53 -13.77 8.85 17.12
N LYS A 54 -12.85 9.78 17.38
CA LYS A 54 -13.05 10.88 18.32
C LYS A 54 -14.15 11.84 17.87
N SER A 55 -14.18 12.25 16.60
CA SER A 55 -15.23 13.14 16.10
C SER A 55 -16.63 12.50 16.12
N LEU A 56 -16.70 11.17 15.98
CA LEU A 56 -17.93 10.41 16.06
C LEU A 56 -18.36 10.08 17.52
N GLY A 57 -17.58 10.49 18.52
CA GLY A 57 -17.88 10.21 19.93
C GLY A 57 -17.76 8.73 20.32
N LEU A 58 -17.09 7.92 19.51
CA LEU A 58 -16.95 6.47 19.69
C LEU A 58 -15.81 6.08 20.66
N GLU A 59 -15.36 7.00 21.52
CA GLU A 59 -14.26 6.76 22.47
C GLU A 59 -14.64 5.83 23.66
N ARG A 60 -15.88 5.34 23.73
CA ARG A 60 -16.33 4.44 24.79
C ARG A 60 -16.57 3.03 24.27
N GLU A 61 -15.56 2.17 24.48
CA GLU A 61 -15.69 0.83 25.07
C GLU A 61 -14.30 0.20 25.19
N SER A 62 -13.50 0.67 26.14
CA SER A 62 -12.32 -0.06 26.61
C SER A 62 -12.06 0.26 28.08
N LEU A 63 -13.03 -0.07 28.93
CA LEU A 63 -12.82 -0.20 30.37
C LEU A 63 -13.69 -1.35 30.89
N SER A 64 -13.16 -2.58 30.81
CA SER A 64 -13.38 -3.67 31.78
C SER A 64 -12.57 -4.90 31.37
N ARG A 65 -11.33 -4.98 31.84
CA ARG A 65 -10.71 -6.20 32.36
C ARG A 65 -9.76 -5.81 33.48
#